data_AF-A0A424Y2B0-F1
#
_entry.id   AF-A0A424Y2B0-F1
#
_cell.length_a   1.000
_cell.length_b   1.000
_cell.length_c   1.000
_cell.angle_alpha   90.00
_cell.angle_beta   90.00
_cell.angle_gamma   90.00
#
_symmetry.space_group_name_H-M   'P 1'
#
loop_
_entity.id
_entity.type
_entity.pdbx_description
1 polymer ?
#
loop_
_entity_poly.entity_id
_entity_poly.type
_entity_poly.pdbx_seq_one_letter_code
_entity_poly.pdbx_strand_id
1 'polypeptide(L)'
;MTGLFHDIGRFEQYRQFKTFKDSESVNHAGLGFRIITAEPVFNCLSIAQKRDLRLAVLFHSRMKIPVGLPFTTASVCKVLRDADKLDIYPIMLSHLTPGNATSTVVTLGLDPENRVSPEILDQVSQGRLGEYSAMRYENDFKLLLCSWVYDLNYDYSRKFVLDNGYLD
;
A
#
# COMPACT_ATOMS: atom_id res chain seq x y z
N MET A 1 -3.10 -17.28 1.46
CA MET A 1 -4.06 -16.84 0.41
C MET A 1 -4.07 -15.33 0.25
N THR A 2 -4.24 -14.55 1.31
CA THR A 2 -4.26 -13.07 1.24
C THR A 2 -3.00 -12.49 0.59
N GLY A 3 -1.80 -12.98 0.95
CA GLY A 3 -0.56 -12.57 0.29
C GLY A 3 -0.54 -12.85 -1.22
N LEU A 4 -1.17 -13.93 -1.71
CA LEU A 4 -1.20 -14.26 -3.14
C LEU A 4 -2.22 -13.41 -3.91
N PHE A 5 -3.33 -13.04 -3.28
CA PHE A 5 -4.49 -12.46 -3.98
C PHE A 5 -4.77 -11.00 -3.62
N HIS A 6 -3.99 -10.37 -2.74
CA HIS A 6 -4.23 -8.98 -2.33
C HIS A 6 -4.27 -8.01 -3.52
N ASP A 7 -3.43 -8.26 -4.53
CA ASP A 7 -3.33 -7.46 -5.74
C ASP A 7 -4.08 -8.06 -6.96
N ILE A 8 -4.98 -9.02 -6.76
CA ILE A 8 -5.72 -9.66 -7.88
C ILE A 8 -6.48 -8.64 -8.75
N GLY A 9 -6.88 -7.50 -8.19
CA GLY A 9 -7.51 -6.42 -8.93
C GLY A 9 -6.61 -5.77 -9.99
N ARG A 10 -5.28 -5.81 -9.83
CA ARG A 10 -4.31 -5.21 -10.76
C ARG A 10 -4.39 -5.84 -12.16
N PHE A 11 -4.63 -7.14 -12.24
CA PHE A 11 -4.74 -7.86 -13.52
C PHE A 11 -5.90 -7.31 -14.35
N GLU A 12 -7.08 -7.20 -13.74
CA GLU A 12 -8.28 -6.72 -14.41
C GLU A 12 -8.21 -5.20 -14.68
N GLN A 13 -7.63 -4.42 -13.75
CA GLN A 13 -7.31 -3.01 -13.95
C GLN A 13 -6.45 -2.83 -15.21
N TYR A 14 -5.34 -3.54 -15.32
CA TYR A 14 -4.45 -3.42 -16.48
C TYR A 14 -5.11 -3.95 -17.77
N ARG A 15 -5.86 -5.05 -17.69
CA ARG A 15 -6.57 -5.60 -18.85
C ARG A 15 -7.50 -4.56 -19.48
N GLN A 16 -8.27 -3.84 -18.66
CA GLN A 16 -9.25 -2.85 -19.10
C GLN A 16 -8.65 -1.48 -19.42
N PHE A 17 -7.76 -0.97 -18.57
CA PHE A 17 -7.32 0.44 -18.60
C PHE A 17 -5.87 0.63 -19.07
N LYS A 18 -5.08 -0.45 -19.20
CA LYS A 18 -3.65 -0.41 -19.57
C LYS A 18 -2.77 0.46 -18.68
N THR A 19 -3.19 0.67 -17.43
CA THR A 19 -2.46 1.42 -16.41
C THR A 19 -2.68 0.78 -15.04
N PHE A 20 -1.73 0.95 -14.12
CA PHE A 20 -1.87 0.59 -12.71
C PHE A 20 -2.21 1.80 -11.81
N LYS A 21 -2.39 2.98 -12.40
CA LYS A 21 -2.73 4.18 -11.62
C LYS A 21 -4.22 4.19 -11.29
N ASP A 22 -4.55 4.04 -10.01
CA ASP A 22 -5.94 4.02 -9.54
C ASP A 22 -6.70 5.32 -9.84
N SER A 23 -6.03 6.48 -9.77
CA SER A 23 -6.61 7.80 -10.04
C SER A 23 -7.00 8.01 -11.51
N GLU A 24 -6.32 7.32 -12.43
CA GLU A 24 -6.61 7.36 -13.87
C GLU A 24 -7.52 6.20 -14.32
N SER A 25 -7.88 5.28 -13.41
CA SER A 25 -8.64 4.07 -13.73
C SER A 25 -9.65 3.69 -12.65
N VAL A 26 -9.35 2.67 -11.84
CA VAL A 26 -10.22 2.11 -10.81
C VAL A 26 -9.39 1.70 -9.60
N ASN A 27 -9.97 1.81 -8.40
CA ASN A 27 -9.34 1.34 -7.18
C ASN A 27 -9.13 -0.18 -7.22
N HIS A 28 -7.86 -0.63 -7.29
CA HIS A 28 -7.50 -2.04 -7.47
C HIS A 28 -7.98 -2.92 -6.30
N ALA A 29 -7.86 -2.44 -5.06
CA ALA A 29 -8.32 -3.16 -3.87
C ALA A 29 -9.84 -3.41 -3.90
N GLY A 30 -10.62 -2.39 -4.29
CA GLY A 30 -12.06 -2.49 -4.49
C GLY A 30 -12.44 -3.43 -5.63
N LEU A 31 -11.69 -3.41 -6.73
CA LEU A 31 -11.87 -4.35 -7.83
C LEU A 31 -11.56 -5.79 -7.39
N GLY A 32 -10.47 -6.00 -6.67
CA GLY A 32 -10.10 -7.31 -6.11
C GLY A 32 -11.18 -7.86 -5.17
N PHE A 33 -11.75 -7.03 -4.30
CA PHE A 33 -12.90 -7.42 -3.47
C PHE A 33 -14.08 -7.93 -4.30
N ARG A 34 -14.41 -7.25 -5.41
CA ARG A 34 -15.50 -7.65 -6.31
C ARG A 34 -15.20 -8.98 -7.00
N ILE A 35 -13.98 -9.15 -7.51
CA ILE A 35 -13.51 -10.41 -8.13
C ILE A 35 -13.64 -11.57 -7.15
N ILE A 36 -13.12 -11.43 -5.93
CA ILE A 36 -13.19 -12.51 -4.92
C ILE A 36 -14.64 -12.83 -4.53
N THR A 37 -15.53 -11.84 -4.57
CA THR A 37 -16.94 -12.03 -4.27
C THR A 37 -17.64 -12.82 -5.38
N ALA A 38 -17.38 -12.50 -6.64
CA ALA A 38 -18.09 -13.03 -7.80
C ALA A 38 -17.54 -14.38 -8.30
N GLU A 39 -16.23 -14.60 -8.21
CA GLU A 39 -15.59 -15.73 -8.89
C GLU A 39 -15.84 -17.08 -8.16
N PRO A 40 -16.31 -18.13 -8.88
CA PRO A 40 -16.61 -19.43 -8.29
C PRO A 40 -15.41 -20.14 -7.66
N VAL A 41 -14.18 -19.84 -8.10
CA VAL A 41 -12.95 -20.45 -7.56
C VAL A 41 -12.80 -20.22 -6.05
N PHE A 42 -13.40 -19.16 -5.50
CA PHE A 42 -13.38 -18.87 -4.07
C PHE A 42 -14.55 -19.50 -3.29
N ASN A 43 -15.43 -20.27 -3.92
CA ASN A 43 -16.58 -20.91 -3.25
C ASN A 43 -16.18 -22.12 -2.40
N CYS A 44 -14.96 -22.63 -2.55
CA CYS A 44 -14.40 -23.64 -1.66
C CYS A 44 -14.05 -23.10 -0.26
N LEU A 45 -14.00 -21.77 -0.10
CA LEU A 45 -13.71 -21.13 1.18
C LEU A 45 -14.94 -21.10 2.08
N SER A 46 -14.73 -21.31 3.38
CA SER A 46 -15.77 -21.01 4.37
C SER A 46 -16.16 -19.53 4.36
N ILE A 47 -17.34 -19.21 4.89
CA ILE A 47 -17.83 -17.83 5.00
C ILE A 47 -16.81 -16.92 5.71
N ALA A 48 -16.19 -17.41 6.78
CA ALA A 48 -15.18 -16.68 7.54
C ALA A 48 -13.91 -16.44 6.70
N GLN A 49 -13.37 -17.47 6.04
CA GLN A 49 -12.19 -17.34 5.18
C GLN A 49 -12.45 -16.39 4.00
N LYS A 50 -13.60 -16.51 3.34
CA LYS A 50 -13.98 -15.62 2.22
C LYS A 50 -14.17 -14.18 2.69
N ARG A 51 -14.70 -13.96 3.90
CA ARG A 51 -14.74 -12.62 4.52
C ARG A 51 -13.33 -12.09 4.78
N ASP A 52 -12.47 -12.87 5.43
CA ASP A 52 -11.12 -12.43 5.81
C ASP A 52 -10.28 -12.10 4.57
N LEU A 53 -10.36 -12.94 3.53
CA LEU A 53 -9.70 -12.68 2.25
C LEU A 53 -10.19 -11.38 1.60
N ARG A 54 -11.51 -11.21 1.45
CA ARG A 54 -12.11 -10.02 0.83
C ARG A 54 -11.75 -8.73 1.56
N LEU A 55 -11.84 -8.73 2.89
CA LEU A 55 -11.57 -7.53 3.68
C LEU A 55 -10.07 -7.22 3.75
N ALA A 56 -9.21 -8.23 3.81
CA ALA A 56 -7.76 -8.03 3.70
C ALA A 56 -7.40 -7.40 2.35
N VAL A 57 -7.94 -7.93 1.23
CA VAL A 57 -7.76 -7.35 -0.11
C VAL A 57 -8.32 -5.93 -0.17
N LEU A 58 -9.50 -5.65 0.38
CA LEU A 58 -10.10 -4.32 0.33
C LEU A 58 -9.31 -3.25 1.12
N PHE A 59 -8.65 -3.67 2.20
CA PHE A 59 -8.02 -2.77 3.16
C PHE A 59 -6.49 -2.78 3.12
N HIS A 60 -5.83 -3.56 2.25
CA HIS A 60 -4.36 -3.62 2.23
C HIS A 60 -3.73 -2.26 1.84
N SER A 61 -4.31 -1.55 0.88
CA SER A 61 -3.77 -0.26 0.39
C SER A 61 -4.51 0.98 0.89
N ARG A 62 -5.48 0.84 1.81
CA ARG A 62 -6.18 2.01 2.39
C ARG A 62 -5.34 2.72 3.45
N MET A 63 -5.69 3.96 3.79
CA MET A 63 -5.01 4.68 4.88
C MET A 63 -5.22 4.05 6.26
N LYS A 64 -6.38 3.44 6.52
CA LYS A 64 -6.74 2.87 7.82
C LYS A 64 -7.57 1.59 7.67
N ILE A 65 -7.41 0.69 8.63
CA ILE A 65 -8.34 -0.42 8.84
C ILE A 65 -9.53 0.10 9.67
N PRO A 66 -10.79 -0.18 9.28
CA PRO A 66 -11.95 0.19 10.08
C PRO A 66 -11.96 -0.44 11.48
N VAL A 67 -12.49 0.29 12.45
CA VAL A 67 -12.77 -0.24 13.80
C VAL A 67 -13.94 -1.24 13.75
N GLY A 68 -13.95 -2.19 14.68
CA GLY A 68 -15.05 -3.16 14.83
C GLY A 68 -15.00 -4.38 13.90
N LEU A 69 -13.89 -4.60 13.18
CA LEU A 69 -13.68 -5.86 12.48
C LEU A 69 -13.50 -7.03 13.47
N PRO A 70 -13.93 -8.26 13.12
CA PRO A 70 -13.60 -9.44 13.90
C PRO A 70 -12.08 -9.55 14.10
N PHE A 71 -11.66 -10.02 15.28
CA PHE A 71 -10.24 -10.07 15.66
C PHE A 71 -9.36 -10.75 14.61
N THR A 72 -9.78 -11.92 14.10
CA THR A 72 -9.05 -12.66 13.06
C THR A 72 -8.92 -11.85 11.77
N THR A 73 -10.02 -11.24 11.30
CA THR A 73 -10.02 -10.38 10.11
C THR A 73 -9.06 -9.20 10.28
N ALA A 74 -9.15 -8.50 11.42
CA ALA A 74 -8.28 -7.37 11.71
C ALA A 74 -6.80 -7.80 11.72
N SER A 75 -6.50 -8.94 12.35
CA SER A 75 -5.14 -9.49 12.41
C SER A 75 -4.59 -9.80 11.03
N VAL A 76 -5.40 -10.43 10.16
CA VAL A 76 -5.02 -10.75 8.78
C VAL A 76 -4.78 -9.47 7.97
N CYS A 77 -5.64 -8.46 8.09
CA CYS A 77 -5.44 -7.16 7.43
C CYS A 77 -4.11 -6.52 7.87
N LYS A 78 -3.84 -6.50 9.19
CA LYS A 78 -2.61 -5.92 9.75
C LYS A 78 -1.35 -6.61 9.26
N VAL A 79 -1.33 -7.95 9.28
CA VAL A 79 -0.17 -8.72 8.81
C VAL A 79 0.07 -8.49 7.33
N LEU A 80 -0.99 -8.51 6.51
CA LEU A 80 -0.87 -8.28 5.08
C LEU A 80 -0.34 -6.87 4.78
N ARG A 81 -0.85 -5.84 5.46
CA ARG A 81 -0.39 -4.46 5.29
C ARG A 81 1.07 -4.26 5.65
N ASP A 82 1.52 -4.91 6.72
CA ASP A 82 2.91 -4.83 7.13
C ASP A 82 3.79 -5.54 6.09
N ALA A 83 3.46 -6.78 5.72
CA ALA A 83 4.22 -7.56 4.75
C ALA A 83 4.35 -6.86 3.40
N ASP A 84 3.25 -6.32 2.87
CA ASP A 84 3.23 -5.57 1.61
C ASP A 84 4.17 -4.36 1.63
N LYS A 85 4.12 -3.54 2.69
CA LYS A 85 5.04 -2.41 2.84
C LYS A 85 6.51 -2.85 2.95
N LEU A 86 6.77 -3.91 3.70
CA LEU A 86 8.13 -4.46 3.85
C LEU A 86 8.71 -4.93 2.51
N ASP A 87 7.88 -5.53 1.65
CA ASP A 87 8.29 -5.94 0.30
C ASP A 87 8.48 -4.75 -0.65
N ILE A 88 7.71 -3.67 -0.46
CA ILE A 88 7.80 -2.46 -1.30
C ILE A 88 9.02 -1.60 -0.97
N TYR A 89 9.42 -1.50 0.30
CA TYR A 89 10.56 -0.65 0.73
C TYR A 89 11.82 -0.80 -0.13
N PRO A 90 12.43 -1.99 -0.27
CA PRO A 90 13.69 -2.13 -1.01
C PRO A 90 13.54 -1.76 -2.49
N ILE A 91 12.38 -2.05 -3.08
CA ILE A 91 12.08 -1.68 -4.48
C ILE A 91 12.05 -0.16 -4.62
N MET A 92 11.30 0.53 -3.76
CA MET A 92 11.18 2.00 -3.81
C MET A 92 12.51 2.68 -3.53
N LEU A 93 13.25 2.25 -2.50
CA LEU A 93 14.56 2.80 -2.17
C LEU A 93 15.54 2.65 -3.33
N SER A 94 15.54 1.51 -4.03
CA SER A 94 16.39 1.30 -5.20
C SER A 94 16.11 2.32 -6.32
N HIS A 95 14.84 2.70 -6.52
CA HIS A 95 14.48 3.70 -7.53
C HIS A 95 14.72 5.14 -7.08
N LEU A 96 14.63 5.41 -5.78
CA LEU A 96 14.77 6.77 -5.23
C LEU A 96 16.21 7.11 -4.84
N THR A 97 17.13 6.15 -4.93
CA THR A 97 18.57 6.35 -4.68
C THR A 97 19.17 7.23 -5.79
N PRO A 98 19.90 8.31 -5.44
CA PRO A 98 20.56 9.17 -6.42
C PRO A 98 21.46 8.39 -7.39
N GLY A 99 21.34 8.65 -8.69
CA GLY A 99 22.16 8.00 -9.72
C GLY A 99 21.55 6.72 -10.31
N ASN A 100 20.51 6.15 -9.70
CA ASN A 100 19.76 5.05 -10.30
C ASN A 100 18.74 5.57 -11.33
N ALA A 101 18.37 4.72 -12.28
CA ALA A 101 17.33 5.03 -13.25
C ALA A 101 15.98 5.17 -12.53
N THR A 102 15.47 6.40 -12.46
CA THR A 102 14.12 6.69 -12.01
C THR A 102 13.13 6.40 -13.14
N SER A 103 12.02 5.76 -12.80
CA SER A 103 10.89 5.59 -13.71
C SER A 103 9.80 6.57 -13.29
N THR A 104 9.23 7.29 -14.26
CA THR A 104 8.08 8.19 -14.04
C THR A 104 6.86 7.45 -13.48
N VAL A 105 6.77 6.14 -13.71
CA VAL A 105 5.74 5.29 -13.10
C VAL A 105 5.98 5.12 -11.61
N VAL A 106 7.23 4.97 -11.19
CA VAL A 106 7.61 4.80 -9.78
C VAL A 106 7.47 6.10 -9.00
N THR A 107 7.80 7.23 -9.63
CA THR A 107 7.61 8.57 -9.03
C THR A 107 6.17 9.06 -9.14
N LEU A 108 5.25 8.24 -9.67
CA LEU A 108 3.83 8.55 -9.86
C LEU A 108 3.56 9.78 -10.74
N GLY A 109 4.56 10.26 -11.48
CA GLY A 109 4.50 11.51 -12.24
C GLY A 109 4.55 12.77 -11.37
N LEU A 110 5.06 12.67 -10.14
CA LEU A 110 5.30 13.81 -9.26
C LEU A 110 6.44 14.70 -9.81
N ASP A 111 6.42 15.95 -9.39
CA ASP A 111 7.41 16.96 -9.79
C ASP A 111 8.78 16.67 -9.15
N PRO A 112 9.88 16.56 -9.93
CA PRO A 112 11.23 16.31 -9.41
C PRO A 112 11.88 17.53 -8.74
N GLU A 113 11.22 18.69 -8.69
CA GLU A 113 11.70 19.85 -7.94
C GLU A 113 12.08 19.46 -6.49
N ASN A 114 13.21 20.01 -6.01
CA ASN A 114 13.69 19.77 -4.66
C ASN A 114 12.87 20.55 -3.61
N ARG A 115 11.59 20.16 -3.46
CA ARG A 115 10.60 20.80 -2.60
C ARG A 115 9.76 19.75 -1.91
N VAL A 116 9.12 20.15 -0.83
CA VAL A 116 8.16 19.34 -0.07
C VAL A 116 6.91 20.19 0.11
N SER A 117 5.74 19.58 -0.08
CA SER A 117 4.44 20.17 0.19
C SER A 117 4.28 20.37 1.70
N PRO A 118 3.93 21.59 2.17
CA PRO A 118 3.78 21.88 3.60
C PRO A 118 2.83 20.92 4.33
N GLU A 119 1.77 20.47 3.66
CA GLU A 119 0.78 19.54 4.21
C GLU A 119 1.39 18.16 4.49
N ILE A 120 2.24 17.64 3.60
CA ILE A 120 2.95 16.37 3.79
C ILE A 120 3.94 16.49 4.95
N LEU A 121 4.70 17.59 4.99
CA LEU A 121 5.65 17.85 6.07
C LEU A 121 4.96 17.91 7.44
N ASP A 122 3.82 18.60 7.54
CA ASP A 122 3.02 18.68 8.76
C ASP A 122 2.49 17.30 9.20
N GLN A 123 1.95 16.50 8.27
CA GLN A 123 1.47 15.16 8.58
C GLN A 123 2.59 14.27 9.13
N VAL A 124 3.71 14.18 8.41
CA VAL A 124 4.82 13.28 8.75
C VAL A 124 5.51 13.70 10.05
N SER A 125 5.72 15.01 10.25
CA SER A 125 6.34 15.54 11.48
C SER A 125 5.50 15.30 12.74
N GLN A 126 4.18 15.17 12.60
CA GLN A 126 3.27 14.82 13.69
C GLN A 126 3.05 13.30 13.84
N GLY A 127 3.89 12.48 13.21
CA GLY A 127 3.80 11.02 13.32
C GLY A 127 2.60 10.42 12.57
N ARG A 128 2.04 11.12 11.58
CA ARG A 128 0.95 10.62 10.73
C ARG A 128 1.47 10.14 9.39
N LEU A 129 0.72 9.24 8.78
CA LEU A 129 0.88 8.85 7.39
C LEU A 129 0.67 10.06 6.47
N GLY A 130 1.55 10.21 5.48
CA GLY A 130 1.34 11.12 4.35
C GLY A 130 0.17 10.67 3.49
N GLU A 131 -0.67 11.61 3.06
CA GLU A 131 -1.79 11.33 2.16
C GLU A 131 -1.38 11.42 0.69
N TYR A 132 -1.69 10.37 -0.10
CA TYR A 132 -1.36 10.35 -1.52
C TYR A 132 -1.92 11.55 -2.31
N SER A 133 -3.11 12.03 -1.95
CA SER A 133 -3.76 13.17 -2.61
C SER A 133 -3.10 14.52 -2.31
N ALA A 134 -2.25 14.59 -1.29
CA ALA A 134 -1.52 15.81 -0.92
C ALA A 134 -0.12 15.89 -1.58
N MET A 135 0.35 14.82 -2.24
CA MET A 135 1.66 14.80 -2.88
C MET A 135 1.69 15.64 -4.15
N ARG A 136 2.78 16.40 -4.31
CA ARG A 136 3.08 17.19 -5.52
C ARG A 136 4.50 16.92 -6.01
N TYR A 137 5.44 16.73 -5.10
CA TYR A 137 6.86 16.57 -5.39
C TYR A 137 7.36 15.16 -5.10
N GLU A 138 8.43 14.72 -5.76
CA GLU A 138 9.06 13.41 -5.49
C GLU A 138 9.51 13.25 -4.03
N ASN A 139 9.92 14.35 -3.39
CA ASN A 139 10.28 14.32 -1.98
C ASN A 139 9.06 14.15 -1.05
N ASP A 140 7.85 14.49 -1.49
CA ASP A 140 6.63 14.16 -0.74
C ASP A 140 6.46 12.65 -0.66
N PHE A 141 6.76 11.96 -1.76
CA PHE A 141 6.68 10.51 -1.80
C PHE A 141 7.73 9.85 -0.91
N LYS A 142 8.96 10.38 -0.88
CA LYS A 142 10.00 9.94 0.08
C LYS A 142 9.52 10.09 1.52
N LEU A 143 8.96 11.25 1.89
CA LEU A 143 8.41 11.45 3.24
C LEU A 143 7.23 10.54 3.53
N LEU A 144 6.36 10.28 2.55
CA LEU A 144 5.29 9.30 2.67
C LEU A 144 5.83 7.90 2.97
N LEU A 145 6.87 7.45 2.26
CA LEU A 145 7.54 6.16 2.54
C LEU A 145 8.16 6.11 3.93
N CYS A 146 8.74 7.21 4.41
CA CYS A 146 9.22 7.30 5.79
C CYS A 146 8.06 7.18 6.80
N SER A 147 6.93 7.82 6.52
CA SER A 147 5.76 7.81 7.40
C SER A 147 5.09 6.44 7.57
N TRP A 148 5.38 5.48 6.69
CA TRP A 148 4.84 4.12 6.78
C TRP A 148 5.21 3.39 8.07
N VAL A 149 6.33 3.76 8.71
CA VAL A 149 6.71 3.20 10.01
C VAL A 149 5.65 3.44 11.09
N TYR A 150 4.87 4.53 10.97
CA TYR A 150 3.78 4.87 11.88
C TYR A 150 2.52 4.01 11.68
N ASP A 151 2.39 3.33 10.54
CA ASP A 151 1.26 2.44 10.21
C ASP A 151 1.59 0.95 10.32
N LEU A 152 2.87 0.61 10.53
CA LEU A 152 3.27 -0.76 10.82
C LEU A 152 2.60 -1.22 12.11
N ASN A 153 2.03 -2.42 12.09
CA ASN A 153 1.14 -2.91 13.12
C ASN A 153 1.86 -3.76 14.17
N TYR A 154 3.00 -4.36 13.83
CA TYR A 154 3.76 -5.24 14.71
C TYR A 154 5.18 -4.70 15.00
N ASP A 155 5.66 -4.95 16.23
CA ASP A 155 7.01 -4.53 16.64
C ASP A 155 8.10 -5.14 15.76
N TYR A 156 7.91 -6.40 15.36
CA TYR A 156 8.80 -7.07 14.44
C TYR A 156 8.96 -6.29 13.12
N SER A 157 7.86 -5.84 12.52
CA SER A 157 7.89 -5.09 11.25
C SER A 157 8.66 -3.78 11.40
N ARG A 158 8.44 -3.04 12.49
CA ARG A 158 9.19 -1.81 12.79
C ARG A 158 10.69 -2.09 12.96
N LYS A 159 11.02 -3.12 13.74
CA LYS A 159 12.42 -3.54 13.93
C LYS A 159 13.07 -3.95 12.61
N PHE A 160 12.35 -4.67 11.75
CA PHE A 160 12.86 -5.08 10.44
C PHE A 160 13.23 -3.88 9.56
N VAL A 161 12.38 -2.85 9.52
CA VAL A 161 12.68 -1.61 8.78
C VAL A 161 13.96 -0.93 9.29
N LEU A 162 14.12 -0.84 10.62
CA LEU A 162 15.30 -0.24 11.23
C LEU A 162 16.57 -1.08 11.02
N ASP A 163 16.50 -2.39 11.25
CA ASP A 163 17.65 -3.30 11.13
C ASP A 163 18.20 -3.36 9.69
N ASN A 164 17.36 -3.08 8.68
CA ASN A 164 17.76 -3.03 7.28
C ASN A 164 18.09 -1.60 6.78
N GLY A 165 18.07 -0.59 7.64
CA GLY A 165 18.42 0.79 7.29
C GLY A 165 17.50 1.44 6.26
N TYR A 166 16.21 1.06 6.20
CA TYR A 166 15.28 1.58 5.20
C TYR A 166 14.86 3.04 5.41
N LEU A 167 15.27 3.64 6.54
CA LEU A 167 14.99 5.03 6.91
C LEU A 167 16.27 5.87 7.09
N ASP A 168 17.43 5.33 6.70
CA ASP A 168 18.74 5.97 6.86
C ASP A 168 19.14 6.82 5.63
#